data_AF-A0A5J5GHC1-F1
#
_entry.id   AF-A0A5J5GHC1-F1
#
_cell.length_a   1.000
_cell.length_b   1.000
_cell.length_c   1.000
_cell.angle_alpha   90.00
_cell.angle_beta   90.00
_cell.angle_gamma   90.00
#
_symmetry.space_group_name_H-M   'P 1'
#
loop_
_entity.id
_entity.type
_entity.pdbx_description
1 polymer ?
#
loop_
_entity_poly.entity_id
_entity_poly.type
_entity_poly.pdbx_seq_one_letter_code
_entity_poly.pdbx_strand_id
1 'polypeptide(L)'
;MIFKEIKEIMLDTAMYFQKSIDFVKPVWVGVVTAVSYVIFPTDTYIPATMALLCTLALDIITKYISVAHLNGGLYNAIKTKKLTSESLWRGTRKKLVGVLVVLILCGLSYRISPFDAIPNVIQSICFTVLFLREGQSVVENLIDCGYDDLRWLLVFMKKKEKELIPDDEVDSNEEDKTNI
;
A
#
# COMPACT_ATOMS: atom_id res chain seq x y z
N MET A 1 -39.36 -17.19 -38.10
CA MET A 1 -38.04 -17.80 -37.84
C MET A 1 -37.08 -16.75 -37.29
N ILE A 2 -36.77 -15.69 -38.06
CA ILE A 2 -35.91 -14.56 -37.67
C ILE A 2 -36.28 -13.91 -36.31
N PHE A 3 -37.58 -13.66 -36.06
CA PHE A 3 -38.03 -13.02 -34.82
C PHE A 3 -37.77 -13.85 -33.55
N LYS A 4 -37.69 -15.18 -33.70
CA LYS A 4 -37.42 -16.11 -32.59
C LYS A 4 -35.93 -16.14 -32.27
N GLU A 5 -35.09 -16.19 -33.30
CA GLU A 5 -33.63 -16.08 -33.19
C GLU A 5 -33.19 -14.75 -32.56
N ILE A 6 -33.80 -13.63 -32.98
CA ILE A 6 -33.53 -12.31 -32.38
C ILE A 6 -33.89 -12.29 -30.89
N LYS A 7 -35.03 -12.89 -30.52
CA LYS A 7 -35.47 -12.95 -29.12
C LYS A 7 -34.52 -13.80 -28.27
N GLU A 8 -34.02 -14.91 -28.81
CA GLU A 8 -33.08 -15.82 -28.15
C GLU A 8 -31.73 -15.14 -27.93
N ILE A 9 -31.18 -14.48 -28.95
CA ILE A 9 -29.95 -13.68 -28.85
C ILE A 9 -30.09 -12.55 -27.83
N MET A 10 -31.23 -11.85 -27.81
CA MET A 10 -31.50 -10.81 -26.80
C MET A 10 -31.56 -11.37 -25.38
N LEU A 11 -32.14 -12.55 -25.20
CA LEU A 11 -32.27 -13.19 -23.89
C LEU A 11 -30.91 -13.67 -23.38
N ASP A 12 -30.09 -14.27 -24.25
CA ASP A 12 -28.72 -14.65 -23.93
C ASP A 12 -27.86 -13.43 -23.57
N THR A 13 -27.95 -12.35 -24.36
CA THR A 13 -27.23 -11.11 -24.09
C THR A 13 -27.63 -10.51 -22.74
N ALA A 14 -28.93 -10.49 -22.43
CA ALA A 14 -29.43 -10.02 -21.13
C ALA A 14 -28.92 -10.88 -19.97
N MET A 15 -28.90 -12.21 -20.12
CA MET A 15 -28.33 -13.12 -19.10
C MET A 15 -26.83 -12.91 -18.90
N TYR A 16 -26.06 -12.71 -19.98
CA TYR A 16 -24.63 -12.39 -19.88
C TYR A 16 -24.39 -11.06 -19.19
N PHE A 17 -25.21 -10.05 -19.48
CA PHE A 17 -25.12 -8.74 -18.84
C PHE A 17 -25.44 -8.84 -17.34
N GLN A 18 -26.49 -9.57 -16.98
CA GLN A 18 -26.86 -9.78 -15.58
C GLN A 18 -25.77 -10.54 -14.80
N LYS A 19 -25.22 -11.61 -15.39
CA LYS A 19 -24.07 -12.33 -14.80
C LYS A 19 -22.85 -11.42 -14.61
N SER A 20 -22.61 -10.51 -15.57
CA SER A 20 -21.51 -9.55 -15.47
C SER A 20 -21.73 -8.58 -14.31
N ILE A 21 -22.96 -8.07 -14.12
CA ILE A 21 -23.31 -7.20 -12.99
C ILE A 21 -23.14 -7.92 -11.65
N ASP A 22 -23.65 -9.15 -11.54
CA ASP A 22 -23.58 -9.93 -10.31
C ASP A 22 -22.13 -10.27 -9.92
N PHE A 23 -21.29 -10.53 -10.92
CA PHE A 23 -19.87 -10.83 -10.72
C PHE A 23 -19.06 -9.58 -10.32
N VAL A 24 -19.24 -8.49 -11.07
CA VAL A 24 -18.46 -7.25 -10.90
C VAL A 24 -18.90 -6.47 -9.66
N LYS A 25 -20.14 -6.67 -9.20
CA LYS A 25 -20.75 -5.96 -8.06
C LYS A 25 -20.57 -4.44 -8.20
N PRO A 26 -21.47 -3.74 -8.92
CA PRO A 26 -21.28 -2.35 -9.34
C PRO A 26 -20.98 -1.37 -8.20
N VAL A 27 -21.42 -1.66 -6.97
CA VAL A 27 -21.05 -0.89 -5.77
C VAL A 27 -19.54 -0.84 -5.56
N TRP A 28 -18.83 -1.96 -5.72
CA TRP A 28 -17.36 -2.00 -5.59
C TRP A 28 -16.67 -1.22 -6.69
N VAL A 29 -17.18 -1.29 -7.93
CA VAL A 29 -16.67 -0.45 -9.01
C VAL A 29 -16.84 1.03 -8.68
N GLY A 30 -18.02 1.44 -8.21
CA GLY A 30 -18.25 2.83 -7.81
C GLY A 30 -17.30 3.30 -6.71
N VAL A 31 -17.07 2.48 -5.68
CA VAL A 31 -16.10 2.78 -4.60
C VAL A 31 -14.68 2.88 -5.14
N VAL A 32 -14.24 1.90 -5.94
CA VAL A 32 -12.89 1.90 -6.54
C VAL A 32 -12.71 3.10 -7.45
N THR A 33 -13.70 3.42 -8.30
CA THR A 33 -13.67 4.60 -9.17
C THR A 33 -13.57 5.89 -8.36
N ALA A 34 -14.35 6.04 -7.29
CA ALA A 34 -14.30 7.22 -6.43
C ALA A 34 -12.93 7.37 -5.76
N VAL A 35 -12.38 6.28 -5.22
CA VAL A 35 -11.05 6.26 -4.60
C VAL A 35 -9.96 6.56 -5.62
N SER A 36 -10.00 5.93 -6.80
CA SER A 36 -9.05 6.17 -7.88
C SER A 36 -9.11 7.61 -8.39
N TYR A 37 -10.30 8.20 -8.52
CA TYR A 37 -10.46 9.60 -8.92
C TYR A 37 -9.81 10.58 -7.93
N VAL A 38 -9.82 10.24 -6.64
CA VAL A 38 -9.18 11.04 -5.59
C VAL A 38 -7.67 10.83 -5.58
N ILE A 39 -7.20 9.58 -5.60
CA ILE A 39 -5.77 9.24 -5.49
C ILE A 39 -4.98 9.69 -6.73
N PHE A 40 -5.59 9.64 -7.91
CA PHE A 40 -4.94 9.97 -9.19
C PHE A 40 -5.56 11.23 -9.80
N PRO A 41 -5.25 12.43 -9.27
CA PRO A 41 -5.77 13.67 -9.84
C PRO A 41 -5.15 13.98 -11.21
N THR A 42 -3.90 13.57 -11.46
CA THR A 42 -3.17 13.78 -12.72
C THR A 42 -2.27 12.60 -13.05
N ASP A 43 -1.83 12.52 -14.32
CA ASP A 43 -0.94 11.45 -14.80
C ASP A 43 0.43 11.44 -14.12
N THR A 44 0.89 12.60 -13.60
CA THR A 44 2.17 12.69 -12.87
C THR A 44 2.16 11.95 -11.53
N TYR A 45 0.98 11.67 -10.97
CA TYR A 45 0.84 10.93 -9.70
C TYR A 45 0.99 9.43 -9.88
N ILE A 46 0.72 8.93 -11.09
CA ILE A 46 0.66 7.48 -11.35
C ILE A 46 2.01 6.80 -11.09
N PRO A 47 3.15 7.26 -11.63
CA PRO A 47 4.42 6.55 -11.45
C PRO A 47 4.85 6.46 -9.97
N ALA A 48 4.73 7.56 -9.24
CA ALA A 48 5.14 7.63 -7.84
C ALA A 48 4.21 6.79 -6.94
N THR A 49 2.90 6.81 -7.21
CA THR A 49 1.92 5.95 -6.52
C THR A 49 2.20 4.48 -6.80
N MET A 50 2.46 4.12 -8.06
CA MET A 50 2.78 2.74 -8.44
C MET A 50 4.08 2.26 -7.80
N ALA A 51 5.12 3.11 -7.76
CA ALA A 51 6.36 2.79 -7.05
C ALA A 51 6.09 2.50 -5.57
N LEU A 52 5.29 3.34 -4.90
CA LEU A 52 4.94 3.14 -3.49
C LEU A 52 4.12 1.87 -3.26
N LEU A 53 3.12 1.60 -4.10
CA LEU A 53 2.30 0.39 -4.01
C LEU A 53 3.11 -0.88 -4.27
N CYS A 54 4.02 -0.85 -5.25
CA CYS A 54 4.94 -1.95 -5.52
C CYS A 54 5.88 -2.20 -4.34
N THR A 55 6.47 -1.15 -3.76
CA THR A 55 7.33 -1.27 -2.57
C THR A 55 6.55 -1.82 -1.38
N LEU A 56 5.31 -1.37 -1.16
CA LEU A 56 4.46 -1.91 -0.10
C LEU A 56 4.10 -3.38 -0.32
N ALA A 57 3.81 -3.78 -1.56
CA ALA A 57 3.58 -5.18 -1.90
C ALA A 57 4.83 -6.03 -1.66
N LEU A 58 6.01 -5.54 -2.06
CA LEU A 58 7.28 -6.19 -1.80
C LEU A 58 7.57 -6.29 -0.30
N ASP A 59 7.28 -5.26 0.49
CA ASP A 59 7.44 -5.29 1.94
C ASP A 59 6.59 -6.40 2.56
N ILE A 60 5.31 -6.48 2.19
CA ILE A 60 4.43 -7.52 2.69
C ILE A 60 4.97 -8.89 2.31
N ILE A 61 5.31 -9.11 1.03
CA ILE A 61 5.83 -10.41 0.54
C ILE A 61 7.12 -10.79 1.29
N THR A 62 8.09 -9.88 1.37
CA THR A 62 9.36 -10.12 2.06
C THR A 62 9.16 -10.38 3.55
N LYS A 63 8.15 -9.75 4.19
CA LYS A 63 7.80 -10.05 5.58
C LYS A 63 7.30 -11.47 5.78
N TYR A 64 6.44 -11.96 4.88
CA TYR A 64 5.99 -13.35 4.94
C TYR A 64 7.14 -14.32 4.73
N ILE A 65 8.06 -14.02 3.81
CA ILE A 65 9.26 -14.84 3.57
C ILE A 65 10.19 -14.83 4.78
N SER A 66 10.44 -13.67 5.40
CA SER A 66 11.34 -13.57 6.55
C SER A 66 10.79 -14.30 7.77
N VAL A 67 9.49 -14.17 8.05
CA VAL A 67 8.84 -14.95 9.12
C VAL A 67 8.89 -16.45 8.82
N ALA A 68 8.71 -16.86 7.57
CA ALA A 68 8.86 -18.27 7.20
C ALA A 68 10.29 -18.77 7.43
N HIS A 69 11.30 -17.99 7.04
CA HIS A 69 12.71 -18.35 7.19
C HIS A 69 13.11 -18.47 8.67
N LEU A 70 12.80 -17.45 9.48
CA LEU A 70 13.13 -17.39 10.91
C LEU A 70 12.48 -18.52 11.74
N ASN A 71 11.39 -19.12 11.27
CA ASN A 71 10.70 -20.21 11.96
C ASN A 71 11.06 -21.60 11.40
N GLY A 72 12.21 -21.73 10.71
CA GLY A 72 12.69 -23.02 10.18
C GLY A 72 11.93 -23.49 8.94
N GLY A 73 11.47 -22.55 8.11
CA GLY A 73 10.83 -22.80 6.83
C GLY A 73 9.31 -22.59 6.83
N LEU A 74 8.74 -22.49 5.62
CA LEU A 74 7.33 -22.19 5.38
C LEU A 74 6.38 -23.19 6.05
N TYR A 75 6.71 -24.48 6.01
CA TYR A 75 5.91 -25.54 6.62
C TYR A 75 5.79 -25.39 8.14
N ASN A 76 6.91 -25.11 8.82
CA ASN A 76 6.93 -24.90 10.26
C ASN A 76 6.23 -23.59 10.66
N ALA A 77 6.36 -22.55 9.84
CA ALA A 77 5.70 -21.27 10.07
C ALA A 77 4.16 -21.34 9.94
N ILE A 78 3.66 -22.18 9.01
CA ILE A 78 2.22 -22.48 8.89
C ILE A 78 1.76 -23.33 10.08
N LYS A 79 2.49 -24.40 10.42
CA LYS A 79 2.16 -25.30 11.55
C LYS A 79 2.09 -24.55 12.89
N THR A 80 2.98 -23.58 13.08
CA THR A 80 3.04 -22.74 14.29
C THR A 80 2.11 -21.52 14.25
N LYS A 81 1.33 -21.34 13.17
CA LYS A 81 0.40 -20.21 12.95
C LYS A 81 1.06 -18.83 13.04
N LYS A 82 2.37 -18.74 12.80
CA LYS A 82 3.12 -17.47 12.88
C LYS A 82 2.79 -16.55 11.70
N LEU A 83 2.54 -17.12 10.51
CA LEU A 83 2.13 -16.37 9.32
C LEU A 83 0.70 -15.81 9.44
N THR A 84 -0.15 -16.43 10.26
CA THR A 84 -1.52 -15.96 10.51
C THR A 84 -1.65 -15.30 11.88
N SER A 85 -0.53 -14.89 12.49
CA SER A 85 -0.56 -14.28 13.80
C SER A 85 -1.23 -12.91 13.74
N GLU A 86 -2.02 -12.60 14.78
CA GLU A 86 -2.72 -11.32 14.88
C GLU A 86 -1.73 -10.15 14.87
N SER A 87 -0.54 -10.32 15.44
CA SER A 87 0.51 -9.30 15.44
C SER A 87 1.01 -8.99 14.03
N LEU A 88 1.23 -9.99 13.19
CA LEU A 88 1.65 -9.80 11.79
C LEU A 88 0.56 -9.08 11.00
N TRP A 89 -0.69 -9.56 11.11
CA TRP A 89 -1.82 -8.95 10.40
C TRP A 89 -2.10 -7.52 10.88
N ARG A 90 -1.97 -7.25 12.18
CA ARG A 90 -2.11 -5.89 12.74
C ARG A 90 -1.03 -4.96 12.21
N GLY A 91 0.22 -5.43 12.10
CA GLY A 91 1.32 -4.67 11.50
C GLY A 91 1.06 -4.33 10.03
N THR A 92 0.71 -5.34 9.21
CA THR A 92 0.38 -5.16 7.79
C THR A 92 -0.81 -4.22 7.60
N ARG A 93 -1.87 -4.37 8.40
CA ARG A 93 -3.04 -3.49 8.34
C ARG A 93 -2.69 -2.05 8.65
N LYS A 94 -1.87 -1.81 9.68
CA LYS A 94 -1.43 -0.45 10.05
C LYS A 94 -0.68 0.21 8.88
N LYS A 95 0.19 -0.54 8.19
CA LYS A 95 0.90 -0.06 6.99
C LYS A 95 -0.04 0.27 5.83
N LEU A 96 -0.93 -0.67 5.47
CA LEU A 96 -1.90 -0.49 4.39
C LEU A 96 -2.78 0.74 4.61
N VAL A 97 -3.33 0.89 5.82
CA VAL A 97 -4.16 2.05 6.16
C VAL A 97 -3.35 3.34 6.14
N GLY A 98 -2.13 3.35 6.70
CA GLY A 98 -1.27 4.53 6.70
C GLY A 98 -0.92 5.02 5.30
N VAL A 99 -0.48 4.12 4.42
CA VAL A 99 -0.17 4.46 3.02
C VAL A 99 -1.43 4.95 2.28
N LEU A 100 -2.56 4.25 2.44
CA LEU A 100 -3.81 4.65 1.78
C LEU A 100 -4.28 6.05 2.22
N VAL A 101 -4.21 6.35 3.51
CA VAL A 101 -4.59 7.67 4.03
C VAL A 101 -3.71 8.77 3.44
N VAL A 102 -2.39 8.58 3.38
CA VAL A 102 -1.48 9.58 2.78
C VAL A 102 -1.75 9.74 1.28
N LEU A 103 -1.98 8.66 0.54
CA LEU A 103 -2.36 8.73 -0.88
C LEU A 103 -3.62 9.58 -1.10
N ILE A 104 -4.65 9.37 -0.27
CA ILE A 104 -5.90 10.14 -0.33
C ILE A 104 -5.65 11.62 0.01
N LEU A 105 -4.88 11.92 1.06
CA LEU A 105 -4.58 13.29 1.47
C LEU A 105 -3.78 14.05 0.39
N CYS A 106 -2.77 13.43 -0.20
CA CYS A 106 -2.01 14.03 -1.31
C CYS A 106 -2.92 14.27 -2.54
N GLY A 107 -3.78 13.32 -2.87
CA GLY A 107 -4.74 13.45 -3.97
C GLY A 107 -5.76 14.57 -3.75
N LEU A 108 -6.31 14.68 -2.53
CA LEU A 108 -7.23 15.76 -2.14
C LEU A 108 -6.54 17.13 -2.10
N SER A 109 -5.28 17.18 -1.65
CA SER A 109 -4.48 18.42 -1.63
C SER A 109 -4.40 19.05 -3.03
N TYR A 110 -4.24 18.23 -4.06
CA TYR A 110 -4.26 18.70 -5.45
C TYR A 110 -5.61 19.31 -5.85
N ARG A 111 -6.74 18.77 -5.35
CA ARG A 111 -8.08 19.27 -5.68
C ARG A 111 -8.44 20.59 -4.99
N ILE A 112 -7.79 20.90 -3.88
CA ILE A 112 -8.06 22.08 -3.07
C ILE A 112 -7.12 23.23 -3.44
N SER A 113 -5.90 22.93 -3.91
CA SER A 113 -4.92 23.95 -4.24
C SER A 113 -5.23 24.65 -5.57
N PRO A 114 -5.19 26.00 -5.62
CA PRO A 114 -5.29 26.75 -6.87
C PRO A 114 -4.01 26.69 -7.72
N PHE A 115 -2.89 26.21 -7.15
CA PHE A 115 -1.61 26.07 -7.84
C PHE A 115 -1.09 24.64 -7.73
N ASP A 116 -0.87 23.99 -8.87
CA ASP A 116 -0.44 22.59 -8.96
C ASP A 116 0.97 22.33 -8.38
N ALA A 117 1.83 23.35 -8.36
CA ALA A 117 3.20 23.21 -7.90
C ALA A 117 3.29 22.79 -6.41
N ILE A 118 2.42 23.33 -5.55
CA ILE A 118 2.45 23.06 -4.11
C ILE A 118 2.08 21.59 -3.80
N PRO A 119 0.94 21.05 -4.28
CA PRO A 119 0.61 19.65 -4.12
C PRO A 119 1.66 18.69 -4.68
N ASN A 120 2.27 19.01 -5.83
CA ASN A 120 3.31 18.17 -6.43
C ASN A 120 4.56 18.06 -5.53
N VAL A 121 4.96 19.16 -4.89
CA VAL A 121 6.07 19.16 -3.92
C VAL A 121 5.70 18.34 -2.69
N ILE A 122 4.52 18.59 -2.10
CA ILE A 122 4.03 17.86 -0.93
C ILE A 122 3.98 16.35 -1.21
N GLN A 123 3.38 15.97 -2.34
CA GLN A 123 3.29 14.59 -2.78
C GLN A 123 4.68 13.97 -2.92
N SER A 124 5.62 14.67 -3.58
CA SER A 124 6.99 14.17 -3.77
C SER A 124 7.68 13.88 -2.43
N ILE A 125 7.54 14.78 -1.45
CA ILE A 125 8.09 14.60 -0.10
C ILE A 125 7.41 13.41 0.59
N CYS A 126 6.08 13.40 0.68
CA CYS A 126 5.33 12.33 1.35
C CYS A 126 5.62 10.94 0.76
N PHE A 127 5.65 10.84 -0.58
CA PHE A 127 5.86 9.57 -1.26
C PHE A 127 7.31 9.11 -1.12
N THR A 128 8.27 10.04 -1.15
CA THR A 128 9.68 9.69 -0.92
C THR A 128 9.90 9.17 0.50
N VAL A 129 9.33 9.83 1.50
CA VAL A 129 9.40 9.37 2.91
C VAL A 129 8.79 7.98 3.05
N LEU A 130 7.56 7.77 2.53
CA LEU A 130 6.91 6.46 2.62
C LEU A 130 7.68 5.38 1.84
N PHE A 131 8.21 5.72 0.67
CA PHE A 131 9.02 4.81 -0.12
C PHE A 131 10.29 4.39 0.63
N LEU A 132 11.00 5.34 1.24
CA LEU A 132 12.19 5.04 2.03
C LEU A 132 11.84 4.17 3.24
N ARG A 133 10.79 4.51 3.98
CA ARG A 133 10.33 3.75 5.14
C ARG A 133 9.97 2.30 4.78
N GLU A 134 9.16 2.09 3.74
CA GLU A 134 8.78 0.73 3.33
C GLU A 134 9.95 -0.02 2.71
N GLY A 135 10.83 0.67 1.96
CA GLY A 135 12.03 0.07 1.41
C GLY A 135 13.06 -0.33 2.49
N GLN A 136 13.19 0.43 3.58
CA GLN A 136 13.97 -0.01 4.74
C GLN A 136 13.41 -1.32 5.31
N SER A 137 12.09 -1.39 5.49
CA SER A 137 11.42 -2.59 5.99
C SER A 137 11.63 -3.81 5.07
N VAL A 138 11.61 -3.62 3.74
CA VAL A 138 11.99 -4.66 2.77
C VAL A 138 13.42 -5.15 3.02
N VAL A 139 14.38 -4.21 3.14
CA VAL A 139 15.79 -4.55 3.36
C VAL A 139 16.00 -5.26 4.70
N GLU A 140 15.34 -4.81 5.78
CA GLU A 140 15.37 -5.50 7.08
C GLU A 140 14.85 -6.93 6.97
N ASN A 141 13.72 -7.14 6.28
CA ASN A 141 13.17 -8.48 6.06
C ASN A 141 14.11 -9.38 5.24
N LEU A 142 14.87 -8.83 4.29
CA LEU A 142 15.87 -9.59 3.53
C LEU A 142 17.09 -9.92 4.40
N ILE A 143 17.57 -8.98 5.21
CA ILE A 143 18.66 -9.24 6.16
C ILE A 143 18.25 -10.35 7.15
N ASP A 144 17.01 -10.36 7.62
CA ASP A 144 16.45 -11.44 8.46
C ASP A 144 16.46 -12.82 7.76
N CYS A 145 16.53 -12.85 6.42
CA CYS A 145 16.67 -14.08 5.63
C CYS A 145 18.12 -14.49 5.35
N GLY A 146 19.12 -13.75 5.87
CA GLY A 146 20.55 -14.02 5.67
C GLY A 146 21.23 -13.20 4.58
N TYR A 147 20.55 -12.21 3.98
CA TYR A 147 21.16 -11.28 3.02
C TYR A 147 21.89 -10.13 3.74
N ASP A 148 22.93 -10.47 4.52
CA ASP A 148 23.69 -9.51 5.35
C ASP A 148 24.47 -8.45 4.54
N ASP A 149 24.75 -8.74 3.28
CA ASP A 149 25.38 -7.82 2.33
C ASP A 149 24.52 -6.59 2.03
N LEU A 150 23.22 -6.60 2.36
CA LEU A 150 22.33 -5.45 2.20
C LEU A 150 22.37 -4.45 3.36
N ARG A 151 23.16 -4.70 4.42
CA ARG A 151 23.25 -3.80 5.59
C ARG A 151 23.71 -2.39 5.24
N TRP A 152 24.59 -2.22 4.25
CA TRP A 152 25.02 -0.88 3.82
C TRP A 152 23.85 -0.09 3.21
N LEU A 153 22.96 -0.77 2.49
CA LEU A 153 21.78 -0.16 1.88
C LEU A 153 20.80 0.28 2.97
N LEU A 154 20.60 -0.53 4.01
CA LEU A 154 19.82 -0.15 5.18
C LEU A 154 20.31 1.17 5.80
N VAL A 155 21.62 1.26 6.05
CA VAL A 155 22.24 2.46 6.64
C VAL A 155 22.06 3.67 5.73
N PHE A 156 22.25 3.49 4.42
CA PHE A 156 22.02 4.54 3.44
C PHE A 156 20.58 5.04 3.45
N MET A 157 19.59 4.14 3.46
CA MET A 157 18.18 4.51 3.47
C MET A 157 17.76 5.21 4.77
N LYS A 158 18.28 4.77 5.93
CA LYS A 158 18.05 5.45 7.22
C LYS A 158 18.64 6.86 7.25
N LYS A 159 19.84 7.02 6.68
CA LYS A 159 20.45 8.34 6.52
C LYS A 159 19.60 9.25 5.63
N LYS A 160 19.08 8.73 4.51
CA LYS A 160 18.24 9.50 3.60
C LYS A 160 16.88 9.89 4.19
N GLU A 161 16.27 9.02 4.98
CA GLU A 161 15.04 9.38 5.70
C GLU A 161 15.30 10.51 6.71
N LYS A 162 16.38 10.43 7.48
CA LYS A 162 16.77 11.48 8.45
C LYS A 162 17.16 12.81 7.79
N GLU A 163 17.72 12.79 6.58
CA GLU A 163 17.96 14.01 5.80
C GLU A 163 16.64 14.69 5.38
N LEU A 164 15.55 13.95 5.22
CA LEU A 164 14.24 14.46 4.81
C LEU A 164 13.34 14.84 5.99
N ILE A 165 13.53 14.19 7.14
CA ILE A 165 12.87 14.48 8.41
C ILE A 165 13.97 14.70 9.45
N PRO A 166 14.50 15.94 9.57
CA PRO A 166 15.48 16.24 10.60
C PRO A 166 14.86 16.01 11.98
N ASP A 167 15.60 15.37 12.89
CA ASP A 167 15.16 15.01 14.25
C ASP A 167 14.85 16.23 15.14
N ASP A 168 15.09 17.46 14.66
CA ASP A 168 15.10 18.68 15.47
C ASP A 168 13.72 19.40 15.60
N GLU A 169 12.61 18.78 15.17
CA GLU A 169 11.24 19.34 15.37
C GLU A 169 10.21 18.35 15.93
N VAL A 170 10.66 17.31 16.65
CA VAL A 170 9.74 16.51 17.50
C VAL A 170 10.37 16.36 18.88
N ASP A 171 10.32 17.45 19.65
CA ASP A 171 10.43 17.35 21.10
C ASP A 171 9.22 16.55 21.59
N SER A 172 9.50 15.32 21.96
CA SER A 172 8.56 14.35 22.48
C SER A 172 8.01 14.82 23.82
N ASN A 173 6.90 15.56 23.80
CA ASN A 173 5.89 15.50 24.85
C ASN A 173 5.16 14.15 24.77
N GLU A 174 5.88 13.06 25.04
CA GLU A 174 5.30 11.78 25.50
C GLU A 174 6.25 11.14 26.52
N GLU A 175 6.61 11.91 27.56
CA GLU A 175 6.71 11.35 28.90
C GLU A 175 5.34 11.52 29.58
N ASP A 176 4.50 10.48 29.49
CA ASP A 176 3.63 10.15 30.63
C ASP A 176 3.57 8.64 30.82
N LYS A 177 4.58 8.14 31.52
CA LYS A 177 4.42 6.98 32.39
C LYS A 177 4.02 7.49 33.77
N THR A 178 2.72 7.67 34.03
CA THR A 178 2.23 7.70 35.40
C THR A 178 0.75 7.31 35.49
N ASN A 179 0.50 6.12 36.07
CA ASN A 179 -0.65 5.76 36.89
C ASN A 179 -2.08 6.06 36.38
N ILE A 180 -2.81 5.01 36.00
CA ILE A 180 -3.98 4.41 36.71
C ILE A 180 -4.36 3.10 36.02
#